data_AF-A0A3N5RFQ4-F1
#
_entry.id   AF-A0A3N5RFQ4-F1
#
_cell.length_a   1.000
_cell.length_b   1.000
_cell.length_c   1.000
_cell.angle_alpha   90.00
_cell.angle_beta   90.00
_cell.angle_gamma   90.00
#
_symmetry.space_group_name_H-M   'P 1'
#
loop_
_entity.id
_entity.type
_entity.pdbx_description
1 polymer ?
#
loop_
_entity_poly.entity_id
_entity_poly.type
_entity_poly.pdbx_seq_one_letter_code
_entity_poly.pdbx_strand_id
1 'polypeptide(L)'
;MPPLAMDQALADKMVENAILFCADKKFAGDLEQTTQALQKGRCDACQFLSFSLVRQISDYLGQMDKTVKAVYAFKPDRSPFSPTSETVTAGPRASGINLIAWVDRKSAALTSLGTTLETVLTESRRRIGCVNATPACCNLDIHMVDDREVQEGRGFGVIIHSMYVRSMQVWSRLEQSSNDEAEIYNRHSQKLQDAALIFNPEIAPEEMLLEQALAIEKMPAKERISLEARLQELKVVLIRRIISDHLTYIDIAKKWFTVEDLVNIRRKKIGYGKIGGKSAGLLLAARIIESCADDDTRSHLVVPRSYFLGSDLIYVFMSANNLSHWNDQKYKPETQIREEYPRILEEFQAGEFPPDILEKLQNILDEIGPYPVIVRSSSQLEDNFGTSFAGKYDSHFCPNQGTRQENLRSLTRAIARTYASTLKPDALLYRRSKGLEDYDERMAVLIQVVQGERFGNYFLPHGAGVAFSRNLYRWAPQIRKEAGFTRLVWGLGTRAVDRQANDFPRLVALSHPHLQPDDAPESIRRYSQQVVDLIDLEKNEFSSLPIHQVLKS
;
A
#
# COMPACT_ATOMS: atom_id res chain seq x y z
N MET A 1 38.28 19.48 -9.25
CA MET A 1 38.67 18.11 -9.66
C MET A 1 38.21 17.91 -11.08
N PRO A 2 39.07 17.46 -12.01
CA PRO A 2 38.59 17.01 -13.32
C PRO A 2 37.60 15.85 -13.11
N PRO A 3 36.55 15.70 -13.94
CA PRO A 3 35.61 14.60 -13.79
C PRO A 3 36.38 13.28 -13.94
N LEU A 4 36.21 12.35 -12.99
CA LEU A 4 36.74 11.01 -13.10
C LEU A 4 36.28 10.44 -14.45
N ALA A 5 37.21 10.14 -15.34
CA ALA A 5 36.89 9.37 -16.53
C ALA A 5 36.40 8.00 -16.05
N MET A 6 35.20 7.63 -16.48
CA MET A 6 34.60 6.38 -16.05
C MET A 6 35.35 5.21 -16.66
N ASP A 7 35.83 4.31 -15.81
CA ASP A 7 36.62 3.14 -16.20
C ASP A 7 35.95 1.83 -15.78
N GLN A 8 36.49 0.71 -16.27
CA GLN A 8 35.99 -0.63 -15.96
C GLN A 8 36.05 -0.93 -14.45
N ALA A 9 37.01 -0.34 -13.72
CA ALA A 9 37.17 -0.56 -12.29
C ALA A 9 36.01 0.03 -11.47
N LEU A 10 35.52 1.21 -11.85
CA LEU A 10 34.34 1.80 -11.22
C LEU A 10 33.08 0.96 -11.49
N ALA A 11 32.91 0.47 -12.71
CA ALA A 11 31.79 -0.39 -13.08
C ALA A 11 31.78 -1.72 -12.31
N ASP A 12 32.95 -2.36 -12.20
CA ASP A 12 33.14 -3.57 -11.40
C ASP A 12 32.79 -3.30 -9.93
N LYS A 13 33.23 -2.17 -9.37
CA LYS A 13 32.88 -1.75 -8.00
C LYS A 13 31.37 -1.51 -7.80
N MET A 14 30.68 -0.93 -8.79
CA MET A 14 29.22 -0.76 -8.72
C MET A 14 28.48 -2.10 -8.68
N VAL A 15 28.96 -3.07 -9.46
CA VAL A 15 28.42 -4.45 -9.44
C VAL A 15 28.74 -5.14 -8.12
N GLU A 16 29.95 -5.02 -7.58
CA GLU A 16 30.31 -5.54 -6.26
C GLU A 16 29.43 -4.95 -5.15
N ASN A 17 29.23 -3.63 -5.14
CA ASN A 17 28.31 -2.96 -4.21
C ASN A 17 26.86 -3.45 -4.38
N ALA A 18 26.44 -3.74 -5.62
CA ALA A 18 25.11 -4.28 -5.88
C ALA A 18 24.95 -5.73 -5.40
N ILE A 19 26.01 -6.54 -5.49
CA ILE A 19 26.07 -7.89 -4.91
C ILE A 19 26.03 -7.81 -3.38
N LEU A 20 26.80 -6.91 -2.77
CA LEU A 20 26.77 -6.64 -1.32
C LEU A 20 25.37 -6.22 -0.86
N PHE A 21 24.72 -5.32 -1.58
CA PHE A 21 23.34 -4.93 -1.29
C PHE A 21 22.39 -6.12 -1.40
N CYS A 22 22.54 -6.96 -2.43
CA CYS A 22 21.74 -8.17 -2.59
C CYS A 22 21.97 -9.14 -1.41
N ALA A 23 23.22 -9.31 -0.99
CA ALA A 23 23.59 -10.15 0.14
C ALA A 23 22.93 -9.66 1.44
N ASP A 24 23.07 -8.37 1.75
CA ASP A 24 22.44 -7.75 2.93
C ASP A 24 20.92 -7.91 2.92
N LYS A 25 20.26 -7.64 1.78
CA LYS A 25 18.80 -7.67 1.69
C LYS A 25 18.19 -9.05 1.60
N LYS A 26 18.88 -10.04 1.03
CA LYS A 26 18.29 -11.34 0.70
C LYS A 26 18.99 -12.54 1.35
N PHE A 27 20.28 -12.44 1.61
CA PHE A 27 21.12 -13.57 2.07
C PHE A 27 21.81 -13.29 3.41
N ALA A 28 21.25 -12.40 4.23
CA ALA A 28 21.77 -12.05 5.56
C ALA A 28 23.26 -11.63 5.57
N GLY A 29 23.73 -11.03 4.48
CA GLY A 29 25.11 -10.61 4.28
C GLY A 29 26.06 -11.69 3.73
N ASP A 30 25.59 -12.91 3.46
CA ASP A 30 26.41 -13.98 2.89
C ASP A 30 26.69 -13.76 1.40
N LEU A 31 27.91 -13.30 1.10
CA LEU A 31 28.38 -13.02 -0.26
C LEU A 31 28.55 -14.26 -1.12
N GLU A 32 28.98 -15.37 -0.54
CA GLU A 32 29.22 -16.60 -1.28
C GLU A 32 27.89 -17.19 -1.73
N GLN A 33 26.91 -17.26 -0.81
CA GLN A 33 25.56 -17.70 -1.11
C GLN A 33 24.88 -16.80 -2.15
N THR A 34 25.06 -15.49 -2.05
CA THR A 34 24.51 -14.51 -3.01
C THR A 34 25.08 -14.73 -4.41
N THR A 35 26.41 -14.86 -4.51
CA THR A 35 27.10 -15.07 -5.78
C THR A 35 26.68 -16.39 -6.42
N GLN A 36 26.61 -17.47 -5.64
CA GLN A 36 26.11 -18.75 -6.11
C GLN A 36 24.64 -18.68 -6.56
N ALA A 37 23.78 -17.93 -5.85
CA ALA A 37 22.38 -17.75 -6.25
C ALA A 37 22.26 -17.02 -7.59
N LEU A 38 23.03 -15.95 -7.79
CA LEU A 38 23.09 -15.20 -9.04
C LEU A 38 23.61 -16.08 -10.20
N GLN A 39 24.68 -16.84 -9.96
CA GLN A 39 25.25 -17.78 -10.94
C GLN A 39 24.28 -18.88 -11.32
N LYS A 40 23.54 -19.45 -10.35
CA LYS A 40 22.50 -20.46 -10.58
C LYS A 40 21.23 -19.92 -11.24
N GLY A 41 21.20 -18.64 -11.60
CA GLY A 41 20.11 -18.04 -12.38
C GLY A 41 18.85 -17.75 -11.57
N ARG A 42 18.99 -17.44 -10.28
CA ARG A 42 17.90 -16.97 -9.41
C ARG A 42 17.51 -15.52 -9.74
N CYS A 43 16.47 -15.37 -10.58
CA CYS A 43 15.98 -14.06 -11.05
C CYS A 43 15.51 -13.13 -9.93
N ASP A 44 15.00 -13.69 -8.85
CA ASP A 44 14.62 -12.98 -7.62
C ASP A 44 15.82 -12.30 -6.95
N ALA A 45 17.01 -12.93 -6.93
CA ALA A 45 18.25 -12.27 -6.47
C ALA A 45 18.71 -11.18 -7.46
N CYS A 46 18.60 -11.46 -8.76
CA CYS A 46 18.97 -10.51 -9.83
C CYS A 46 18.14 -9.21 -9.78
N GLN A 47 16.89 -9.27 -9.30
CA GLN A 47 16.06 -8.07 -9.11
C GLN A 47 16.63 -7.11 -8.08
N PHE A 48 17.14 -7.60 -6.94
CA PHE A 48 17.80 -6.77 -5.92
C PHE A 48 19.10 -6.17 -6.43
N LEU A 49 19.90 -6.95 -7.16
CA LEU A 49 21.12 -6.48 -7.81
C LEU A 49 20.81 -5.36 -8.82
N SER A 50 19.82 -5.57 -9.69
CA SER A 50 19.42 -4.59 -10.70
C SER A 50 18.87 -3.33 -10.05
N PHE A 51 18.08 -3.45 -8.97
CA PHE A 51 17.59 -2.32 -8.19
C PHE A 51 18.73 -1.47 -7.60
N SER A 52 19.74 -2.11 -7.01
CA SER A 52 20.92 -1.40 -6.49
C SER A 52 21.69 -0.68 -7.60
N LEU A 53 21.92 -1.35 -8.73
CA LEU A 53 22.58 -0.75 -9.88
C LEU A 53 21.82 0.47 -10.42
N VAL A 54 20.49 0.39 -10.54
CA VAL A 54 19.65 1.53 -10.98
C VAL A 54 19.90 2.74 -10.09
N ARG A 55 19.94 2.58 -8.75
CA ARG A 55 20.21 3.69 -7.82
C ARG A 55 21.62 4.24 -7.98
N GLN A 56 22.63 3.35 -7.97
CA GLN A 56 24.03 3.76 -8.10
C GLN A 56 24.30 4.50 -9.42
N ILE A 57 23.72 4.03 -10.54
CA ILE A 57 23.83 4.69 -11.84
C ILE A 57 23.14 6.06 -11.80
N SER A 58 21.94 6.13 -11.22
CA SER A 58 21.19 7.38 -11.14
C SER A 58 21.89 8.44 -10.28
N ASP A 59 22.44 8.04 -9.12
CA ASP A 59 23.26 8.90 -8.26
C ASP A 59 24.52 9.38 -8.99
N TYR A 60 25.21 8.48 -9.69
CA TYR A 60 26.42 8.81 -10.43
C TYR A 60 26.15 9.82 -11.56
N LEU A 61 25.09 9.61 -12.35
CA LEU A 61 24.67 10.56 -13.39
C LEU A 61 24.38 11.95 -12.80
N GLY A 62 23.67 12.00 -11.68
CA GLY A 62 23.35 13.26 -10.99
C GLY A 62 24.58 13.99 -10.42
N GLN A 63 25.62 13.27 -10.02
CA GLN A 63 26.87 13.85 -9.51
C GLN A 63 27.80 14.35 -10.62
N MET A 64 27.88 13.61 -11.73
CA MET A 64 28.82 13.90 -12.82
C MET A 64 28.40 15.11 -13.66
N ASP A 65 27.10 15.34 -13.83
CA ASP A 65 26.60 16.45 -14.63
C ASP A 65 25.50 17.20 -13.89
N LYS A 66 25.74 18.50 -13.69
CA LYS A 66 24.81 19.40 -13.00
C LYS A 66 23.50 19.61 -13.75
N THR A 67 23.49 19.38 -15.07
CA THR A 67 22.30 19.53 -15.92
C THR A 67 21.28 18.42 -15.70
N VAL A 68 21.65 17.30 -15.06
CA VAL A 68 20.69 16.24 -14.72
C VAL A 68 19.77 16.74 -13.61
N LYS A 69 18.47 16.83 -13.92
CA LYS A 69 17.39 17.21 -12.98
C LYS A 69 16.84 16.00 -12.26
N ALA A 70 16.56 14.94 -13.00
CA ALA A 70 15.96 13.72 -12.48
C ALA A 70 16.32 12.51 -13.35
N VAL A 71 16.26 11.31 -12.76
CA VAL A 71 16.44 10.05 -13.46
C VAL A 71 15.26 9.14 -13.17
N TYR A 72 14.66 8.58 -14.22
CA TYR A 72 13.51 7.68 -14.16
C TYR A 72 13.92 6.30 -14.66
N ALA A 73 13.52 5.24 -13.97
CA ALA A 73 13.60 3.87 -14.45
C ALA A 73 12.24 3.45 -15.03
N PHE A 74 12.22 2.79 -16.18
CA PHE A 74 10.98 2.29 -16.77
C PHE A 74 11.09 0.83 -17.19
N LYS A 75 9.94 0.16 -17.33
CA LYS A 75 9.87 -1.19 -17.90
C LYS A 75 9.14 -1.12 -19.25
N PRO A 76 9.80 -1.45 -20.37
CA PRO A 76 9.12 -1.55 -21.65
C PRO A 76 8.11 -2.70 -21.59
N ASP A 77 6.83 -2.40 -21.81
CA ASP A 77 5.78 -3.43 -21.83
C ASP A 77 5.89 -4.25 -23.12
N ARG A 78 5.88 -5.58 -22.99
CA ARG A 78 5.78 -6.45 -24.17
C ARG A 78 4.31 -6.55 -24.52
N SER A 79 3.87 -5.77 -25.51
CA SER A 79 2.55 -5.96 -26.11
C SER A 79 2.33 -7.45 -26.45
N PRO A 80 1.21 -8.06 -26.05
CA PRO A 80 0.88 -9.45 -26.42
C PRO A 80 0.54 -9.61 -27.92
N PHE A 81 0.57 -8.53 -28.72
CA PHE A 81 0.33 -8.58 -30.16
C PHE A 81 1.64 -8.51 -30.96
N SER A 82 2.35 -9.64 -31.03
CA SER A 82 3.29 -9.91 -32.12
C SER A 82 2.97 -11.31 -32.67
N PRO A 83 2.30 -11.41 -33.84
CA PRO A 83 1.93 -12.70 -34.40
C PRO A 83 3.10 -13.23 -35.22
N THR A 84 4.08 -13.86 -34.56
CA THR A 84 4.95 -14.89 -35.15
C THR A 84 5.89 -15.46 -34.09
N SER A 85 6.00 -16.79 -34.08
CA SER A 85 6.93 -17.65 -33.34
C SER A 85 6.36 -18.33 -32.09
N GLU A 86 6.06 -19.60 -32.31
CA GLU A 86 5.63 -20.64 -31.38
C GLU A 86 6.56 -20.84 -30.17
N THR A 87 5.97 -21.39 -29.10
CA THR A 87 6.57 -22.16 -28.01
C THR A 87 7.68 -21.50 -27.20
N VAL A 88 7.39 -21.17 -25.92
CA VAL A 88 8.16 -21.58 -24.73
C VAL A 88 7.42 -21.05 -23.49
N THR A 89 7.12 -21.95 -22.57
CA THR A 89 6.83 -21.68 -21.16
C THR A 89 7.94 -20.82 -20.56
N ALA A 90 7.67 -19.55 -20.27
CA ALA A 90 8.57 -18.72 -19.49
C ALA A 90 7.78 -17.72 -18.66
N GLY A 91 8.04 -17.72 -17.35
CA GLY A 91 7.62 -16.65 -16.43
C GLY A 91 8.18 -15.28 -16.83
N PRO A 92 8.00 -14.24 -16.00
CA PRO A 92 8.35 -12.87 -16.36
C PRO A 92 9.86 -12.74 -16.62
N ARG A 93 10.27 -12.85 -17.89
CA ARG A 93 11.68 -12.71 -18.31
C ARG A 93 12.10 -11.25 -18.06
N ALA A 94 13.09 -11.06 -17.21
CA ALA A 94 13.63 -9.76 -16.82
C ALA A 94 14.09 -8.96 -18.05
N SER A 95 13.48 -7.79 -18.28
CA SER A 95 14.03 -6.77 -19.17
C SER A 95 15.28 -6.16 -18.51
N GLY A 96 16.22 -5.67 -19.32
CA GLY A 96 17.41 -4.96 -18.86
C GLY A 96 17.07 -3.68 -18.08
N ILE A 97 18.10 -2.97 -17.63
CA ILE A 97 17.91 -1.69 -16.95
C ILE A 97 17.62 -0.62 -18.01
N ASN A 98 16.47 0.03 -17.94
CA ASN A 98 16.10 1.10 -18.86
C ASN A 98 15.89 2.39 -18.07
N LEU A 99 16.68 3.43 -18.37
CA LEU A 99 16.69 4.69 -17.66
C LEU A 99 16.40 5.86 -18.62
N ILE A 100 15.79 6.90 -18.06
CA ILE A 100 15.60 8.19 -18.69
C ILE A 100 16.23 9.25 -17.79
N ALA A 101 17.26 9.92 -18.27
CA ALA A 101 17.87 11.07 -17.61
C ALA A 101 17.22 12.35 -18.15
N TRP A 102 16.42 13.02 -17.32
CA TRP A 102 15.86 14.33 -17.62
C TRP A 102 16.90 15.40 -17.31
N VAL A 103 17.31 16.14 -18.34
CA VAL A 103 18.38 17.14 -18.27
C VAL A 103 17.93 18.51 -18.77
N ASP A 104 18.59 19.59 -18.32
CA ASP A 104 18.41 20.94 -18.87
C ASP A 104 18.73 20.99 -20.38
N ARG A 105 19.85 20.37 -20.76
CA ARG A 105 20.36 20.36 -22.13
C ARG A 105 21.11 19.07 -22.41
N LYS A 106 20.88 18.47 -23.58
CA LYS A 106 21.70 17.35 -24.05
C LYS A 106 23.10 17.84 -24.36
N SER A 107 24.12 17.22 -23.75
CA SER A 107 25.52 17.51 -24.01
C SER A 107 26.21 16.28 -24.59
N ALA A 108 27.14 16.47 -25.54
CA ALA A 108 27.89 15.36 -26.11
C ALA A 108 28.70 14.59 -25.05
N ALA A 109 29.17 15.29 -24.01
CA ALA A 109 29.86 14.69 -22.87
C ALA A 109 28.95 13.75 -22.08
N LEU A 110 27.71 14.17 -21.79
CA LEU A 110 26.75 13.36 -21.07
C LEU A 110 26.31 12.15 -21.91
N THR A 111 26.03 12.34 -23.20
CA THR A 111 25.71 11.23 -24.11
C THR A 111 26.85 10.21 -24.18
N SER A 112 28.10 10.68 -24.28
CA SER A 112 29.27 9.80 -24.24
C SER A 112 29.37 9.04 -22.91
N LEU A 113 29.10 9.70 -21.77
CA LEU A 113 29.09 9.06 -20.46
C LEU A 113 28.04 7.95 -20.38
N GLY A 114 26.85 8.19 -20.92
CA GLY A 114 25.78 7.19 -21.04
C GLY A 114 26.24 5.96 -21.81
N THR A 115 26.77 6.15 -23.04
CA THR A 115 27.26 5.03 -23.86
C THR A 115 28.42 4.27 -23.21
N THR A 116 29.32 4.98 -22.51
CA THR A 116 30.37 4.31 -21.73
C THR A 116 29.77 3.47 -20.61
N LEU A 117 28.77 3.99 -19.86
CA LEU A 117 28.07 3.27 -18.76
C LEU A 117 27.44 1.99 -19.28
N GLU A 118 26.71 2.09 -20.39
CA GLU A 118 26.07 0.95 -21.03
C GLU A 118 27.09 -0.13 -21.37
N THR A 119 28.24 0.24 -21.93
CA THR A 119 29.28 -0.71 -22.34
C THR A 119 29.93 -1.40 -21.13
N VAL A 120 30.48 -0.62 -20.18
CA VAL A 120 31.28 -1.16 -19.08
C VAL A 120 30.42 -1.95 -18.08
N LEU A 121 29.20 -1.49 -17.77
CA LEU A 121 28.31 -2.20 -16.84
C LEU A 121 27.69 -3.44 -17.48
N THR A 122 27.43 -3.43 -18.79
CA THR A 122 27.01 -4.65 -19.49
C THR A 122 28.11 -5.72 -19.41
N GLU A 123 29.38 -5.33 -19.57
CA GLU A 123 30.51 -6.25 -19.43
C GLU A 123 30.66 -6.78 -18.00
N SER A 124 30.66 -5.89 -16.99
CA SER A 124 30.74 -6.29 -15.58
C SER A 124 29.61 -7.23 -15.17
N ARG A 125 28.38 -6.97 -15.63
CA ARG A 125 27.22 -7.83 -15.33
C ARG A 125 27.31 -9.20 -16.00
N ARG A 126 27.91 -9.30 -17.19
CA ARG A 126 28.16 -10.59 -17.85
C ARG A 126 29.14 -11.45 -17.06
N ARG A 127 30.14 -10.85 -16.40
CA ARG A 127 31.12 -11.57 -15.58
C ARG A 127 30.51 -12.25 -14.34
N ILE A 128 29.29 -11.90 -13.94
CA ILE A 128 28.55 -12.59 -12.86
C ILE A 128 28.33 -14.08 -13.21
N GLY A 129 28.20 -14.43 -14.50
CA GLY A 129 28.14 -15.83 -14.93
C GLY A 129 26.80 -16.53 -14.65
N CYS A 130 25.68 -15.81 -14.72
CA CYS A 130 24.34 -16.39 -14.56
C CYS A 130 24.01 -17.38 -15.70
N VAL A 131 23.70 -18.63 -15.34
CA VAL A 131 23.38 -19.71 -16.31
C VAL A 131 22.12 -19.45 -17.15
N ASN A 132 21.20 -18.63 -16.63
CA ASN A 132 19.94 -18.27 -17.29
C ASN A 132 20.01 -16.90 -17.98
N ALA A 133 21.19 -16.27 -18.06
CA ALA A 133 21.31 -14.92 -18.60
C ALA A 133 21.01 -14.88 -20.10
N THR A 134 20.04 -14.05 -20.48
CA THR A 134 19.84 -13.64 -21.87
C THR A 134 20.61 -12.34 -22.14
N PRO A 135 20.89 -11.97 -23.41
CA PRO A 135 21.48 -10.67 -23.73
C PRO A 135 20.72 -9.51 -23.08
N ALA A 136 19.39 -9.56 -23.10
CA ALA A 136 18.52 -8.56 -22.48
C ALA A 136 18.70 -8.42 -20.96
N CYS A 137 19.15 -9.47 -20.25
CA CYS A 137 19.36 -9.40 -18.80
C CYS A 137 20.50 -8.46 -18.43
N CYS A 138 21.53 -8.34 -19.27
CA CYS A 138 22.72 -7.52 -18.99
C CYS A 138 22.63 -6.12 -19.57
N ASN A 139 21.68 -5.87 -20.50
CA ASN A 139 21.51 -4.56 -21.11
C ASN A 139 21.24 -3.46 -20.07
N LEU A 140 21.85 -2.31 -20.33
CA LEU A 140 21.57 -1.03 -19.74
C LEU A 140 21.31 -0.09 -20.93
N ASP A 141 20.19 0.62 -20.90
CA ASP A 141 19.82 1.62 -21.90
C ASP A 141 19.51 2.93 -21.17
N ILE A 142 20.21 4.01 -21.52
CA ILE A 142 20.06 5.33 -20.89
C ILE A 142 19.67 6.35 -21.96
N HIS A 143 18.42 6.82 -21.90
CA HIS A 143 17.91 7.84 -22.80
C HIS A 143 17.96 9.22 -22.14
N MET A 144 18.51 10.21 -22.84
CA MET A 144 18.52 11.60 -22.37
C MET A 144 17.39 12.38 -23.00
N VAL A 145 16.64 13.10 -22.17
CA VAL A 145 15.52 13.92 -22.59
C VAL A 145 15.66 15.33 -22.03
N ASP A 146 15.40 16.34 -22.87
CA ASP A 146 15.40 17.73 -22.44
C ASP A 146 13.99 18.21 -22.08
N ASP A 147 13.89 19.40 -21.46
CA ASP A 147 12.61 19.99 -21.07
C ASP A 147 11.61 20.07 -22.22
N ARG A 148 12.08 20.32 -23.44
CA ARG A 148 11.21 20.46 -24.61
C ARG A 148 10.61 19.11 -25.01
N GLU A 149 11.38 18.03 -24.98
CA GLU A 149 10.87 16.69 -25.26
C GLU A 149 9.91 16.17 -24.18
N VAL A 150 10.16 16.51 -22.93
CA VAL A 150 9.28 16.17 -21.81
C VAL A 150 7.95 16.94 -21.91
N GLN A 151 8.01 18.25 -22.13
CA GLN A 151 6.83 19.11 -22.23
C GLN A 151 5.99 18.84 -23.48
N GLU A 152 6.64 18.65 -24.63
CA GLU A 152 5.94 18.40 -25.90
C GLU A 152 5.59 16.91 -26.10
N GLY A 153 5.97 16.02 -25.16
CA GLY A 153 5.71 14.59 -25.26
C GLY A 153 6.32 13.97 -26.51
N ARG A 154 7.62 14.13 -26.73
CA ARG A 154 8.35 13.58 -27.89
C ARG A 154 9.43 12.58 -27.47
N GLY A 155 9.63 11.57 -28.31
CA GLY A 155 10.65 10.53 -28.07
C GLY A 155 10.47 9.85 -26.71
N PHE A 156 11.57 9.68 -25.98
CA PHE A 156 11.56 9.13 -24.63
C PHE A 156 10.98 10.10 -23.58
N GLY A 157 10.78 11.38 -23.90
CA GLY A 157 10.13 12.35 -23.02
C GLY A 157 8.67 11.98 -22.72
N VAL A 158 8.02 11.29 -23.67
CA VAL A 158 6.66 10.71 -23.47
C VAL A 158 6.64 9.78 -22.26
N ILE A 159 7.71 9.02 -22.01
CA ILE A 159 7.73 7.98 -20.97
C ILE A 159 7.76 8.55 -19.55
N ILE A 160 8.28 9.77 -19.37
CA ILE A 160 8.27 10.45 -18.05
C ILE A 160 6.83 10.71 -17.59
N HIS A 161 5.94 11.06 -18.52
CA HIS A 161 4.52 11.30 -18.25
C HIS A 161 3.59 10.23 -18.85
N SER A 162 4.15 9.08 -19.29
CA SER A 162 3.38 8.07 -20.02
C SER A 162 2.42 7.36 -19.09
N MET A 163 1.20 7.21 -19.59
CA MET A 163 0.11 6.52 -18.90
C MET A 163 0.20 5.00 -19.05
N TYR A 164 0.95 4.52 -20.06
CA TYR A 164 1.00 3.12 -20.47
C TYR A 164 2.33 2.45 -20.13
N VAL A 165 3.42 3.22 -20.07
CA VAL A 165 4.75 2.72 -19.72
C VAL A 165 5.05 3.12 -18.29
N ARG A 166 5.13 2.12 -17.39
CA ARG A 166 5.42 2.35 -15.97
C ARG A 166 6.83 2.89 -15.81
N SER A 167 6.95 4.19 -15.54
CA SER A 167 8.18 4.86 -15.13
C SER A 167 8.15 5.15 -13.63
N MET A 168 9.32 5.16 -13.00
CA MET A 168 9.53 5.43 -11.59
C MET A 168 10.69 6.40 -11.47
N GLN A 169 10.48 7.55 -10.83
CA GLN A 169 11.57 8.46 -10.51
C GLN A 169 12.46 7.81 -9.45
N VAL A 170 13.74 7.65 -9.76
CA VAL A 170 14.72 7.01 -8.87
C VAL A 170 15.67 8.04 -8.26
N TRP A 171 15.89 9.16 -8.94
CA TRP A 171 16.77 10.23 -8.48
C TRP A 171 16.25 11.60 -8.90
N SER A 172 16.49 12.62 -8.09
CA SER A 172 16.31 14.03 -8.47
C SER A 172 17.29 14.93 -7.71
N ARG A 173 17.62 16.07 -8.32
CA ARG A 173 18.40 17.12 -7.69
C ARG A 173 17.51 17.88 -6.71
N LEU A 174 17.88 17.90 -5.43
CA LEU A 174 17.26 18.76 -4.44
C LEU A 174 17.65 20.21 -4.76
N GLU A 175 16.75 21.01 -5.34
CA GLU A 175 16.92 22.45 -5.33
C GLU A 175 16.46 23.03 -3.98
N GLN A 176 17.31 23.89 -3.43
CA GLN A 176 16.91 24.84 -2.39
C GLN A 176 15.74 25.67 -2.93
N SER A 177 14.69 25.78 -2.13
CA SER A 177 13.58 26.69 -2.34
C SER A 177 14.09 28.11 -2.62
N SER A 178 14.01 28.54 -3.87
CA SER A 178 14.09 29.96 -4.22
C SER A 178 13.10 30.27 -5.34
N ASN A 179 11.91 30.70 -4.93
CA ASN A 179 11.06 31.74 -5.52
C ASN A 179 10.72 31.81 -7.02
N ASP A 180 11.12 30.86 -7.87
CA ASP A 180 10.74 30.88 -9.29
C ASP A 180 9.49 30.03 -9.62
N GLU A 181 8.92 29.33 -8.63
CA GLU A 181 7.66 28.60 -8.77
C GLU A 181 6.45 29.52 -9.01
N ALA A 182 6.53 30.81 -8.66
CA ALA A 182 5.42 31.76 -8.81
C ALA A 182 5.27 32.34 -10.23
N GLU A 183 6.34 32.41 -11.03
CA GLU A 183 6.27 32.96 -12.40
C GLU A 183 6.00 31.90 -13.47
N ILE A 184 6.43 30.66 -13.26
CA ILE A 184 6.13 29.53 -14.15
C ILE A 184 4.64 29.15 -14.02
N TYR A 185 4.07 29.24 -12.81
CA TYR A 185 2.65 28.97 -12.54
C TYR A 185 1.72 29.94 -13.28
N ASN A 186 2.11 31.22 -13.42
CA ASN A 186 1.25 32.25 -14.00
C ASN A 186 1.21 32.25 -15.54
N ARG A 187 2.26 31.79 -16.23
CA ARG A 187 2.27 31.69 -17.71
C ARG A 187 1.66 30.39 -18.24
N HIS A 188 1.67 29.32 -17.45
CA HIS A 188 1.06 28.03 -17.79
C HIS A 188 -0.47 28.01 -17.57
N SER A 189 -0.99 28.82 -16.64
CA SER A 189 -2.41 28.79 -16.24
C SER A 189 -3.38 29.16 -17.36
N GLN A 190 -3.01 30.06 -18.29
CA GLN A 190 -3.89 30.45 -19.40
C GLN A 190 -3.89 29.48 -20.59
N LYS A 191 -2.78 28.76 -20.86
CA LYS A 191 -2.74 27.76 -21.96
C LYS A 191 -3.26 26.38 -21.55
N LEU A 192 -3.20 26.04 -20.26
CA LEU A 192 -3.79 24.80 -19.72
C LEU A 192 -5.31 24.86 -19.66
N GLN A 193 -5.92 26.05 -19.52
CA GLN A 193 -7.37 26.22 -19.47
C GLN A 193 -8.09 25.74 -20.75
N ASP A 194 -7.46 25.89 -21.93
CA ASP A 194 -8.04 25.45 -23.19
C ASP A 194 -7.72 23.98 -23.54
N ALA A 195 -6.57 23.45 -23.10
CA ALA A 195 -6.15 22.07 -23.38
C ALA A 195 -6.65 21.03 -22.36
N ALA A 196 -6.90 21.44 -21.10
CA ALA A 196 -7.36 20.54 -20.03
C ALA A 196 -8.81 20.05 -20.23
N LEU A 197 -9.54 20.58 -21.20
CA LEU A 197 -10.88 20.16 -21.59
C LEU A 197 -10.90 18.97 -22.59
N ILE A 198 -9.74 18.53 -23.11
CA ILE A 198 -9.68 17.67 -24.33
C ILE A 198 -9.32 16.20 -24.03
N PHE A 199 -9.10 15.81 -22.77
CA PHE A 199 -8.78 14.42 -22.45
C PHE A 199 -9.93 13.70 -21.75
N ASN A 200 -10.11 12.42 -22.12
CA ASN A 200 -11.08 11.54 -21.48
C ASN A 200 -10.56 11.12 -20.08
N PRO A 201 -11.25 11.51 -18.99
CA PRO A 201 -10.83 11.15 -17.63
C PRO A 201 -10.71 9.64 -17.40
N GLU A 202 -11.47 8.83 -18.14
CA GLU A 202 -11.50 7.38 -18.00
C GLU A 202 -10.21 6.69 -18.44
N ILE A 203 -9.34 7.39 -19.18
CA ILE A 203 -8.06 6.84 -19.68
C ILE A 203 -6.84 7.62 -19.19
N ALA A 204 -7.02 8.84 -18.66
CA ALA A 204 -5.93 9.65 -18.14
C ALA A 204 -5.29 9.04 -16.87
N PRO A 205 -4.05 9.40 -16.51
CA PRO A 205 -3.35 8.92 -15.33
C PRO A 205 -3.96 9.57 -14.10
N GLU A 206 -3.89 8.86 -12.99
CA GLU A 206 -4.45 9.35 -11.73
C GLU A 206 -3.83 10.67 -11.27
N GLU A 207 -2.52 10.88 -11.47
CA GLU A 207 -1.83 12.11 -11.06
C GLU A 207 -2.36 13.34 -11.81
N MET A 208 -2.55 13.22 -13.13
CA MET A 208 -3.09 14.29 -13.96
C MET A 208 -4.54 14.64 -13.59
N LEU A 209 -5.33 13.62 -13.24
CA LEU A 209 -6.69 13.82 -12.75
C LEU A 209 -6.70 14.57 -11.42
N LEU A 210 -5.79 14.21 -10.49
CA LEU A 210 -5.64 14.89 -9.20
C LEU A 210 -5.19 16.34 -9.38
N GLU A 211 -4.19 16.60 -10.21
CA GLU A 211 -3.71 17.95 -10.52
C GLU A 211 -4.81 18.83 -11.12
N GLN A 212 -5.53 18.32 -12.13
CA GLN A 212 -6.64 19.06 -12.74
C GLN A 212 -7.75 19.33 -11.72
N ALA A 213 -8.17 18.30 -10.97
CA ALA A 213 -9.25 18.44 -10.00
C ALA A 213 -8.87 19.44 -8.90
N LEU A 214 -7.62 19.43 -8.45
CA LEU A 214 -7.11 20.34 -7.41
C LEU A 214 -7.01 21.77 -7.93
N ALA A 215 -6.59 21.95 -9.19
CA ALA A 215 -6.57 23.25 -9.84
C ALA A 215 -7.98 23.85 -9.91
N ILE A 216 -8.98 23.06 -10.32
CA ILE A 216 -10.38 23.52 -10.41
C ILE A 216 -10.95 23.80 -9.01
N GLU A 217 -10.70 22.94 -8.01
CA GLU A 217 -11.22 23.10 -6.64
C GLU A 217 -10.72 24.40 -5.98
N LYS A 218 -9.48 24.81 -6.28
CA LYS A 218 -8.84 26.04 -5.77
C LYS A 218 -9.24 27.32 -6.50
N MET A 219 -9.99 27.25 -7.61
CA MET A 219 -10.41 28.45 -8.36
C MET A 219 -11.41 29.30 -7.55
N PRO A 220 -11.45 30.64 -7.79
CA PRO A 220 -12.50 31.49 -7.24
C PRO A 220 -13.90 31.01 -7.64
N ALA A 221 -14.87 31.13 -6.73
CA ALA A 221 -16.22 30.58 -6.93
C ALA A 221 -16.89 31.03 -8.24
N LYS A 222 -16.62 32.26 -8.71
CA LYS A 222 -17.20 32.80 -9.95
C LYS A 222 -16.68 32.07 -11.21
N GLU A 223 -15.41 31.67 -11.22
CA GLU A 223 -14.77 30.96 -12.34
C GLU A 223 -15.06 29.46 -12.27
N ARG A 224 -15.19 28.90 -11.06
CA ARG A 224 -15.46 27.48 -10.85
C ARG A 224 -16.83 27.02 -11.35
N ILE A 225 -17.84 27.91 -11.38
CA ILE A 225 -19.22 27.57 -11.77
C ILE A 225 -19.30 26.85 -13.12
N SER A 226 -18.53 27.29 -14.12
CA SER A 226 -18.52 26.67 -15.45
C SER A 226 -17.83 25.31 -15.49
N LEU A 227 -17.01 24.98 -14.48
CA LEU A 227 -16.21 23.75 -14.39
C LEU A 227 -16.71 22.77 -13.33
N GLU A 228 -17.79 23.09 -12.60
CA GLU A 228 -18.32 22.25 -11.52
C GLU A 228 -18.71 20.85 -12.01
N ALA A 229 -19.32 20.76 -13.21
CA ALA A 229 -19.64 19.48 -13.84
C ALA A 229 -18.37 18.65 -14.12
N ARG A 230 -17.30 19.30 -14.58
CA ARG A 230 -16.01 18.65 -14.84
C ARG A 230 -15.33 18.22 -13.53
N LEU A 231 -15.34 19.07 -12.50
CA LEU A 231 -14.82 18.71 -11.18
C LEU A 231 -15.54 17.48 -10.62
N GLN A 232 -16.85 17.43 -10.76
CA GLN A 232 -17.64 16.29 -10.30
C GLN A 232 -17.32 15.00 -11.08
N GLU A 233 -17.13 15.07 -12.40
CA GLU A 233 -16.65 13.94 -13.22
C GLU A 233 -15.29 13.44 -12.71
N LEU A 234 -14.31 14.34 -12.52
CA LEU A 234 -12.98 14.00 -12.03
C LEU A 234 -13.04 13.33 -10.66
N LYS A 235 -13.82 13.89 -9.72
CA LYS A 235 -14.02 13.31 -8.39
C LYS A 235 -14.59 11.89 -8.46
N VAL A 236 -15.59 11.67 -9.30
CA VAL A 236 -16.21 10.34 -9.47
C VAL A 236 -15.19 9.33 -10.01
N VAL A 237 -14.42 9.71 -11.03
CA VAL A 237 -13.38 8.85 -11.63
C VAL A 237 -12.29 8.52 -10.59
N LEU A 238 -11.82 9.52 -9.85
CA LEU A 238 -10.81 9.36 -8.81
C LEU A 238 -11.30 8.47 -7.66
N ILE A 239 -12.52 8.70 -7.16
CA ILE A 239 -13.12 7.85 -6.11
C ILE A 239 -13.22 6.40 -6.60
N ARG A 240 -13.66 6.18 -7.84
CA ARG A 240 -13.79 4.84 -8.42
C ARG A 240 -12.46 4.10 -8.52
N ARG A 241 -11.38 4.81 -8.86
CA ARG A 241 -10.05 4.23 -9.06
C ARG A 241 -9.27 4.03 -7.75
N ILE A 242 -9.34 5.02 -6.86
CA ILE A 242 -8.57 5.03 -5.60
C ILE A 242 -9.30 4.26 -4.49
N ILE A 243 -10.64 4.36 -4.44
CA ILE A 243 -11.41 3.98 -3.24
C ILE A 243 -12.32 2.77 -3.49
N SER A 244 -13.37 2.94 -4.29
CA SER A 244 -14.44 1.94 -4.42
C SER A 244 -15.22 2.15 -5.72
N ASP A 245 -15.52 1.08 -6.44
CA ASP A 245 -16.35 1.08 -7.66
C ASP A 245 -17.83 0.75 -7.42
N HIS A 246 -18.23 0.60 -6.15
CA HIS A 246 -19.64 0.43 -5.80
C HIS A 246 -20.41 1.73 -6.04
N LEU A 247 -21.40 1.69 -6.93
CA LEU A 247 -22.17 2.87 -7.34
C LEU A 247 -22.85 3.57 -6.15
N THR A 248 -23.42 2.79 -5.23
CA THR A 248 -24.06 3.32 -4.01
C THR A 248 -23.06 4.05 -3.10
N TYR A 249 -21.83 3.55 -2.99
CA TYR A 249 -20.75 4.23 -2.28
C TYR A 249 -20.38 5.53 -2.98
N ILE A 250 -20.13 5.48 -4.29
CA ILE A 250 -19.74 6.66 -5.12
C ILE A 250 -20.78 7.78 -5.01
N ASP A 251 -22.07 7.43 -5.03
CA ASP A 251 -23.17 8.39 -4.96
C ASP A 251 -23.19 9.22 -3.67
N ILE A 252 -22.71 8.63 -2.58
CA ILE A 252 -22.53 9.32 -1.30
C ILE A 252 -21.17 10.03 -1.30
N ALA A 253 -20.10 9.29 -1.59
CA ALA A 253 -18.72 9.74 -1.51
C ALA A 253 -18.44 11.02 -2.31
N LYS A 254 -18.99 11.15 -3.52
CA LYS A 254 -18.80 12.33 -4.39
C LYS A 254 -19.28 13.64 -3.77
N LYS A 255 -20.22 13.56 -2.82
CA LYS A 255 -20.79 14.71 -2.09
C LYS A 255 -19.93 15.16 -0.92
N TRP A 256 -19.13 14.26 -0.35
CA TRP A 256 -18.41 14.50 0.91
C TRP A 256 -16.91 14.63 0.76
N PHE A 257 -16.27 13.81 -0.09
CA PHE A 257 -14.83 13.93 -0.30
C PHE A 257 -14.51 15.22 -1.07
N THR A 258 -13.48 15.91 -0.62
CA THR A 258 -12.79 16.98 -1.35
C THR A 258 -11.68 16.38 -2.22
N VAL A 259 -11.13 17.15 -3.17
CA VAL A 259 -9.98 16.66 -3.94
C VAL A 259 -8.76 16.48 -3.05
N GLU A 260 -8.56 17.38 -2.07
CA GLU A 260 -7.48 17.26 -1.09
C GLU A 260 -7.52 15.93 -0.31
N ASP A 261 -8.71 15.44 0.04
CA ASP A 261 -8.84 14.11 0.66
C ASP A 261 -8.33 12.99 -0.25
N LEU A 262 -8.67 13.05 -1.55
CA LEU A 262 -8.27 12.04 -2.53
C LEU A 262 -6.75 12.07 -2.75
N VAL A 263 -6.14 13.26 -2.78
CA VAL A 263 -4.68 13.44 -2.82
C VAL A 263 -4.04 12.80 -1.58
N ASN A 264 -4.58 13.07 -0.39
CA ASN A 264 -4.03 12.54 0.86
C ASN A 264 -4.15 11.01 0.95
N ILE A 265 -5.26 10.44 0.50
CA ILE A 265 -5.42 8.98 0.40
C ILE A 265 -4.39 8.41 -0.58
N ARG A 266 -4.23 9.02 -1.75
CA ARG A 266 -3.29 8.57 -2.78
C ARG A 266 -1.83 8.62 -2.31
N ARG A 267 -1.43 9.66 -1.59
CA ARG A 267 -0.07 9.80 -1.02
C ARG A 267 0.25 8.68 -0.03
N LYS A 268 -0.74 8.22 0.75
CA LYS A 268 -0.58 7.15 1.74
C LYS A 268 -0.84 5.74 1.17
N LYS A 269 -1.07 5.62 -0.14
CA LYS A 269 -1.36 4.36 -0.83
C LYS A 269 -0.15 3.84 -1.59
N ILE A 270 0.19 2.57 -1.37
CA ILE A 270 1.13 1.80 -2.19
C ILE A 270 0.32 0.98 -3.19
N GLY A 271 0.69 1.01 -4.47
CA GLY A 271 0.01 0.27 -5.53
C GLY A 271 -1.09 1.08 -6.23
N TYR A 272 -1.62 0.53 -7.32
CA TYR A 272 -2.57 1.22 -8.20
C TYR A 272 -4.02 0.85 -7.95
N GLY A 273 -4.25 -0.28 -7.28
CA GLY A 273 -5.58 -0.76 -6.92
C GLY A 273 -6.25 0.09 -5.85
N LYS A 274 -7.47 -0.31 -5.51
CA LYS A 274 -8.34 0.38 -4.55
C LYS A 274 -7.90 0.10 -3.11
N ILE A 275 -8.26 0.97 -2.17
CA ILE A 275 -7.98 0.81 -0.73
C ILE A 275 -8.94 -0.15 0.00
N GLY A 276 -10.00 -0.60 -0.68
CA GLY A 276 -10.98 -1.56 -0.16
C GLY A 276 -11.97 -0.96 0.84
N GLY A 277 -12.97 -1.77 1.23
CA GLY A 277 -14.17 -1.27 1.88
C GLY A 277 -14.03 -0.84 3.33
N LYS A 278 -13.16 -1.50 4.11
CA LYS A 278 -12.88 -1.09 5.50
C LYS A 278 -12.33 0.33 5.54
N SER A 279 -11.37 0.60 4.66
CA SER A 279 -10.75 1.93 4.51
C SER A 279 -11.74 2.93 3.95
N ALA A 280 -12.51 2.56 2.92
CA ALA A 280 -13.51 3.41 2.29
C ALA A 280 -14.57 3.88 3.29
N GLY A 281 -15.21 2.95 4.00
CA GLY A 281 -16.22 3.24 5.02
C GLY A 281 -15.68 4.10 6.17
N LEU A 282 -14.47 3.80 6.67
CA LEU A 282 -13.82 4.58 7.73
C LEU A 282 -13.61 6.04 7.31
N LEU A 283 -13.02 6.26 6.14
CA LEU A 283 -12.67 7.60 5.66
C LEU A 283 -13.92 8.41 5.32
N LEU A 284 -14.91 7.79 4.68
CA LEU A 284 -16.17 8.46 4.34
C LEU A 284 -16.93 8.86 5.61
N ALA A 285 -17.04 7.95 6.60
CA ALA A 285 -17.70 8.24 7.85
C ALA A 285 -17.00 9.40 8.60
N ALA A 286 -15.67 9.38 8.67
CA ALA A 286 -14.90 10.45 9.29
C ALA A 286 -15.16 11.80 8.63
N ARG A 287 -15.14 11.88 7.29
CA ARG A 287 -15.39 13.14 6.57
C ARG A 287 -16.82 13.65 6.74
N ILE A 288 -17.81 12.75 6.79
CA ILE A 288 -19.20 13.14 7.08
C ILE A 288 -19.30 13.73 8.48
N ILE A 289 -18.72 13.07 9.49
CA ILE A 289 -18.77 13.56 10.87
C ILE A 289 -18.04 14.90 10.98
N GLU A 290 -16.84 15.02 10.42
CA GLU A 290 -16.07 16.28 10.44
C GLU A 290 -16.85 17.46 9.83
N SER A 291 -17.63 17.20 8.77
CA SER A 291 -18.42 18.21 8.07
C SER A 291 -19.73 18.56 8.79
N CYS A 292 -20.36 17.61 9.47
CA CYS A 292 -21.70 17.77 10.06
C CYS A 292 -21.71 18.02 11.57
N ALA A 293 -20.68 17.59 12.28
CA ALA A 293 -20.63 17.64 13.73
C ALA A 293 -20.51 19.07 14.24
N ASP A 294 -20.98 19.31 15.46
CA ASP A 294 -20.64 20.53 16.18
C ASP A 294 -19.17 20.54 16.61
N ASP A 295 -18.69 21.69 17.06
CA ASP A 295 -17.27 21.87 17.42
C ASP A 295 -16.84 20.95 18.57
N ASP A 296 -17.75 20.69 19.51
CA ASP A 296 -17.52 19.79 20.64
C ASP A 296 -17.28 18.35 20.16
N THR A 297 -18.21 17.78 19.39
CA THR A 297 -18.07 16.44 18.84
C THR A 297 -16.86 16.33 17.91
N ARG A 298 -16.60 17.36 17.09
CA ARG A 298 -15.44 17.39 16.19
C ARG A 298 -14.13 17.38 16.97
N SER A 299 -14.04 18.04 18.12
CA SER A 299 -12.85 18.06 18.97
C SER A 299 -12.44 16.69 19.51
N HIS A 300 -13.39 15.76 19.59
CA HIS A 300 -13.18 14.38 20.04
C HIS A 300 -12.99 13.37 18.90
N LEU A 301 -13.14 13.79 17.64
CA LEU A 301 -12.96 12.91 16.49
C LEU A 301 -11.46 12.78 16.15
N VAL A 302 -10.92 11.58 16.33
CA VAL A 302 -9.56 11.25 15.92
C VAL A 302 -9.59 10.05 14.96
N VAL A 303 -9.17 10.27 13.72
CA VAL A 303 -8.94 9.17 12.77
C VAL A 303 -7.49 8.71 12.93
N PRO A 304 -7.24 7.44 13.29
CA PRO A 304 -5.87 6.98 13.47
C PRO A 304 -5.08 7.06 12.17
N ARG A 305 -3.79 7.41 12.27
CA ARG A 305 -2.88 7.45 11.13
C ARG A 305 -2.89 6.11 10.40
N SER A 306 -3.21 6.17 9.10
CA SER A 306 -3.52 5.02 8.26
C SER A 306 -2.78 5.07 6.92
N TYR A 307 -2.34 3.92 6.45
CA TYR A 307 -1.69 3.70 5.16
C TYR A 307 -2.35 2.51 4.46
N PHE A 308 -2.27 2.47 3.13
CA PHE A 308 -3.06 1.54 2.34
C PHE A 308 -2.17 0.79 1.35
N LEU A 309 -2.38 -0.52 1.24
CA LEU A 309 -1.88 -1.32 0.12
C LEU A 309 -3.06 -1.55 -0.81
N GLY A 310 -2.89 -1.09 -2.06
CA GLY A 310 -3.85 -1.26 -3.13
C GLY A 310 -4.13 -2.73 -3.39
N SER A 311 -5.37 -3.00 -3.77
CA SER A 311 -5.86 -4.35 -4.02
C SER A 311 -5.19 -5.08 -5.21
N ASP A 312 -4.35 -4.39 -5.98
CA ASP A 312 -3.51 -4.97 -7.04
C ASP A 312 -2.30 -5.73 -6.46
N LEU A 313 -1.81 -5.32 -5.29
CA LEU A 313 -0.57 -5.84 -4.72
C LEU A 313 -0.67 -7.29 -4.28
N ILE A 314 -1.87 -7.82 -3.99
CA ILE A 314 -2.04 -9.26 -3.74
C ILE A 314 -1.62 -10.10 -4.95
N TYR A 315 -1.96 -9.68 -6.17
CA TYR A 315 -1.58 -10.41 -7.39
C TYR A 315 -0.10 -10.29 -7.68
N VAL A 316 0.48 -9.10 -7.45
CA VAL A 316 1.93 -8.90 -7.55
C VAL A 316 2.65 -9.82 -6.57
N PHE A 317 2.19 -9.90 -5.32
CA PHE A 317 2.74 -10.78 -4.30
C PHE A 317 2.59 -12.26 -4.68
N MET A 318 1.40 -12.70 -5.10
CA MET A 318 1.16 -14.09 -5.47
C MET A 318 1.99 -14.50 -6.70
N SER A 319 2.08 -13.63 -7.70
CA SER A 319 2.87 -13.88 -8.91
C SER A 319 4.36 -13.94 -8.62
N ALA A 320 4.89 -13.06 -7.76
CA ALA A 320 6.30 -13.06 -7.38
C ALA A 320 6.70 -14.34 -6.62
N ASN A 321 5.74 -14.97 -5.92
CA ASN A 321 5.96 -16.11 -5.05
C ASN A 321 5.39 -17.45 -5.59
N ASN A 322 4.94 -17.49 -6.84
CA ASN A 322 4.31 -18.67 -7.47
C ASN A 322 3.07 -19.23 -6.72
N LEU A 323 2.32 -18.37 -6.04
CA LEU A 323 1.16 -18.76 -5.21
C LEU A 323 -0.16 -18.80 -6.00
N SER A 324 -0.15 -18.42 -7.28
CA SER A 324 -1.36 -18.37 -8.13
C SER A 324 -2.05 -19.73 -8.30
N HIS A 325 -1.34 -20.83 -8.05
CA HIS A 325 -1.90 -22.18 -8.09
C HIS A 325 -2.98 -22.41 -7.02
N TRP A 326 -2.99 -21.62 -5.94
CA TRP A 326 -4.02 -21.68 -4.90
C TRP A 326 -5.34 -20.97 -5.29
N ASN A 327 -5.44 -20.34 -6.45
CA ASN A 327 -6.66 -19.63 -6.85
C ASN A 327 -7.87 -20.56 -7.05
N ASP A 328 -7.65 -21.83 -7.38
CA ASP A 328 -8.70 -22.83 -7.54
C ASP A 328 -9.24 -23.37 -6.21
N GLN A 329 -8.62 -23.00 -5.08
CA GLN A 329 -9.01 -23.43 -3.73
C GLN A 329 -10.50 -23.21 -3.45
N LYS A 330 -11.05 -22.12 -3.98
CA LYS A 330 -12.45 -21.73 -3.83
C LYS A 330 -13.45 -22.74 -4.42
N TYR A 331 -13.02 -23.60 -5.35
CA TYR A 331 -13.86 -24.62 -5.99
C TYR A 331 -13.72 -26.02 -5.36
N LYS A 332 -12.78 -26.20 -4.42
CA LYS A 332 -12.56 -27.50 -3.78
C LYS A 332 -13.64 -27.86 -2.77
N PRO A 333 -13.80 -29.15 -2.43
CA PRO A 333 -14.66 -29.59 -1.32
C PRO A 333 -14.21 -28.98 0.01
N GLU A 334 -15.14 -28.79 0.96
CA GLU A 334 -14.84 -28.18 2.26
C GLU A 334 -13.72 -28.89 3.03
N THR A 335 -13.71 -30.23 3.00
CA THR A 335 -12.70 -31.05 3.68
C THR A 335 -11.29 -30.70 3.17
N GLN A 336 -11.11 -30.69 1.85
CA GLN A 336 -9.85 -30.33 1.21
C GLN A 336 -9.47 -28.86 1.48
N ILE A 337 -10.44 -27.94 1.46
CA ILE A 337 -10.19 -26.53 1.79
C ILE A 337 -9.58 -26.39 3.18
N ARG A 338 -10.11 -27.12 4.17
CA ARG A 338 -9.62 -27.10 5.56
C ARG A 338 -8.26 -27.77 5.70
N GLU A 339 -8.05 -28.90 5.04
CA GLU A 339 -6.81 -29.68 5.10
C GLU A 339 -5.61 -28.94 4.49
N GLU A 340 -5.82 -28.21 3.39
CA GLU A 340 -4.73 -27.52 2.67
C GLU A 340 -4.43 -26.12 3.24
N TYR A 341 -5.36 -25.52 3.99
CA TYR A 341 -5.18 -24.15 4.49
C TYR A 341 -3.91 -23.92 5.35
N PRO A 342 -3.49 -24.85 6.25
CA PRO A 342 -2.22 -24.71 6.95
C PRO A 342 -1.02 -24.54 6.01
N ARG A 343 -0.98 -25.32 4.92
CA ARG A 343 0.08 -25.22 3.92
C ARG A 343 0.01 -23.90 3.15
N ILE A 344 -1.19 -23.44 2.78
CA ILE A 344 -1.39 -22.11 2.16
C ILE A 344 -0.81 -21.02 3.06
N LEU A 345 -1.10 -21.08 4.36
CA LEU A 345 -0.61 -20.10 5.31
C LEU A 345 0.92 -20.10 5.42
N GLU A 346 1.55 -21.27 5.43
CA GLU A 346 3.01 -21.41 5.44
C GLU A 346 3.65 -20.83 4.17
N GLU A 347 3.14 -21.19 2.98
CA GLU A 347 3.67 -20.71 1.70
C GLU A 347 3.51 -19.19 1.54
N PHE A 348 2.37 -18.61 1.95
CA PHE A 348 2.20 -17.16 1.96
C PHE A 348 3.14 -16.49 2.95
N GLN A 349 3.33 -17.02 4.15
CA GLN A 349 4.25 -16.44 5.15
C GLN A 349 5.72 -16.48 4.72
N ALA A 350 6.09 -17.46 3.90
CA ALA A 350 7.43 -17.57 3.31
C ALA A 350 7.63 -16.63 2.10
N GLY A 351 6.56 -16.03 1.57
CA GLY A 351 6.63 -15.17 0.40
C GLY A 351 7.36 -13.84 0.66
N GLU A 352 8.10 -13.38 -0.35
CA GLU A 352 8.85 -12.12 -0.34
C GLU A 352 8.11 -11.04 -1.15
N PHE A 353 8.16 -9.81 -0.66
CA PHE A 353 7.66 -8.65 -1.40
C PHE A 353 8.73 -8.11 -2.35
N PRO A 354 8.35 -7.53 -3.51
CA PRO A 354 9.28 -6.84 -4.39
C PRO A 354 10.05 -5.71 -3.67
N PRO A 355 11.31 -5.42 -4.06
CA PRO A 355 12.15 -4.43 -3.39
C PRO A 355 11.52 -3.03 -3.28
N ASP A 356 10.80 -2.58 -4.31
CA ASP A 356 10.13 -1.27 -4.33
C ASP A 356 8.97 -1.18 -3.33
N ILE A 357 8.32 -2.31 -3.03
CA ILE A 357 7.27 -2.38 -2.01
C ILE A 357 7.89 -2.44 -0.62
N LEU A 358 8.98 -3.21 -0.44
CA LEU A 358 9.70 -3.29 0.83
C LEU A 358 10.25 -1.92 1.27
N GLU A 359 10.83 -1.14 0.36
CA GLU A 359 11.31 0.21 0.66
C GLU A 359 10.16 1.12 1.13
N LYS A 360 9.01 1.09 0.45
CA LYS A 360 7.85 1.90 0.84
C LYS A 360 7.30 1.48 2.21
N LEU A 361 7.22 0.17 2.49
CA LEU A 361 6.81 -0.34 3.80
C LEU A 361 7.79 0.07 4.90
N GLN A 362 9.10 0.06 4.60
CA GLN A 362 10.11 0.55 5.53
C GLN A 362 9.95 2.04 5.81
N ASN A 363 9.71 2.86 4.79
CA ASN A 363 9.47 4.30 4.97
C ASN A 363 8.23 4.56 5.83
N ILE A 364 7.17 3.76 5.66
CA ILE A 364 5.99 3.80 6.53
C ILE A 364 6.37 3.48 7.99
N LEU A 365 7.15 2.43 8.24
CA LEU A 365 7.59 2.10 9.60
C LEU A 365 8.48 3.19 10.21
N ASP A 366 9.38 3.76 9.43
CA ASP A 366 10.26 4.86 9.86
C ASP A 366 9.42 6.10 10.25
N GLU A 367 8.40 6.44 9.44
CA GLU A 367 7.45 7.51 9.76
C GLU A 367 6.59 7.17 10.98
N ILE A 368 6.23 5.89 11.13
CA ILE A 368 5.44 5.43 12.28
C ILE A 368 6.23 5.54 13.58
N GLY A 369 7.52 5.24 13.55
CA GLY A 369 8.36 5.18 14.75
C GLY A 369 8.10 3.91 15.57
N PRO A 370 8.24 3.96 16.91
CA PRO A 370 8.13 2.77 17.77
C PRO A 370 6.68 2.40 18.13
N TYR A 371 5.68 3.07 17.55
CA TYR A 371 4.29 2.82 17.91
C TYR A 371 3.79 1.50 17.34
N PRO A 372 2.98 0.73 18.09
CA PRO A 372 2.37 -0.49 17.57
C PRO A 372 1.46 -0.22 16.36
N VAL A 373 1.41 -1.19 15.46
CA VAL A 373 0.67 -1.13 14.20
C VAL A 373 -0.29 -2.32 14.10
N ILE A 374 -1.43 -2.13 13.45
CA ILE A 374 -2.34 -3.21 13.07
C ILE A 374 -2.47 -3.28 11.55
N VAL A 375 -2.33 -4.48 11.01
CA VAL A 375 -2.57 -4.82 9.61
C VAL A 375 -3.96 -5.42 9.51
N ARG A 376 -4.85 -4.80 8.73
CA ARG A 376 -6.25 -5.17 8.63
C ARG A 376 -6.60 -5.47 7.18
N SER A 377 -7.35 -6.54 6.96
CA SER A 377 -7.99 -6.79 5.67
C SER A 377 -8.89 -5.61 5.28
N SER A 378 -8.95 -5.27 4.01
CA SER A 378 -9.89 -4.29 3.48
C SER A 378 -10.44 -4.85 2.18
N SER A 379 -11.39 -5.78 2.28
CA SER A 379 -11.99 -6.44 1.12
C SER A 379 -12.87 -5.46 0.34
N GLN A 380 -12.94 -5.61 -0.99
CA GLN A 380 -13.89 -4.83 -1.81
C GLN A 380 -15.35 -5.24 -1.56
N LEU A 381 -15.59 -6.43 -1.01
CA LEU A 381 -16.93 -6.90 -0.65
C LEU A 381 -17.44 -6.32 0.68
N GLU A 382 -16.59 -5.70 1.50
CA GLU A 382 -16.99 -5.09 2.77
C GLU A 382 -17.90 -3.87 2.59
N ASP A 383 -17.84 -3.19 1.43
CA ASP A 383 -18.70 -2.05 1.07
C ASP A 383 -20.04 -2.45 0.46
N ASN A 384 -20.26 -3.74 0.20
CA ASN A 384 -21.44 -4.17 -0.52
C ASN A 384 -22.66 -4.18 0.40
N PHE A 385 -23.64 -3.30 0.11
CA PHE A 385 -24.90 -3.22 0.84
C PHE A 385 -25.64 -4.56 0.76
N GLY A 386 -25.78 -5.24 1.90
CA GLY A 386 -26.50 -6.53 2.00
C GLY A 386 -25.61 -7.74 2.33
N THR A 387 -24.29 -7.62 2.28
CA THR A 387 -23.36 -8.67 2.70
C THR A 387 -22.38 -8.15 3.74
N SER A 388 -22.50 -8.60 4.98
CA SER A 388 -21.51 -8.27 6.02
C SER A 388 -20.36 -9.27 5.96
N PHE A 389 -19.18 -8.81 5.59
CA PHE A 389 -17.92 -9.55 5.71
C PHE A 389 -17.19 -9.26 7.04
N ALA A 390 -17.86 -8.56 7.97
CA ALA A 390 -17.31 -8.21 9.27
C ALA A 390 -16.87 -9.46 10.04
N GLY A 391 -15.60 -9.48 10.46
CA GLY A 391 -15.02 -10.57 11.25
C GLY A 391 -14.71 -11.85 10.48
N LYS A 392 -14.75 -11.85 9.14
CA LYS A 392 -14.41 -13.03 8.32
C LYS A 392 -12.94 -13.12 7.93
N TYR A 393 -12.26 -11.98 7.91
CA TYR A 393 -10.85 -11.86 7.55
C TYR A 393 -10.02 -11.41 8.74
N ASP A 394 -8.76 -11.82 8.74
CA ASP A 394 -7.89 -11.66 9.91
C ASP A 394 -7.27 -10.25 9.97
N SER A 395 -7.06 -9.76 11.19
CA SER A 395 -6.24 -8.59 11.47
C SER A 395 -5.08 -8.99 12.37
N HIS A 396 -3.91 -8.42 12.14
CA HIS A 396 -2.67 -8.81 12.82
C HIS A 396 -2.01 -7.59 13.44
N PHE A 397 -1.75 -7.67 14.74
CA PHE A 397 -0.98 -6.64 15.46
C PHE A 397 0.52 -6.88 15.28
N CYS A 398 1.25 -5.80 15.08
CA CYS A 398 2.70 -5.70 15.03
C CYS A 398 3.13 -4.72 16.13
N PRO A 399 3.63 -5.22 17.27
CA PRO A 399 3.98 -4.37 18.40
C PRO A 399 5.12 -3.38 18.13
N ASN A 400 5.95 -3.67 17.14
CA ASN A 400 6.92 -2.73 16.57
C ASN A 400 8.02 -2.29 17.56
N GLN A 401 8.41 -3.18 18.49
CA GLN A 401 9.45 -2.94 19.50
C GLN A 401 10.81 -3.58 19.13
N GLY A 402 10.90 -4.25 17.99
CA GLY A 402 12.14 -4.87 17.51
C GLY A 402 13.06 -3.88 16.79
N THR A 403 14.12 -4.41 16.20
CA THR A 403 14.97 -3.65 15.26
C THR A 403 14.21 -3.28 13.99
N ARG A 404 14.75 -2.33 13.23
CA ARG A 404 14.22 -1.89 11.93
C ARG A 404 13.89 -3.08 11.00
N GLN A 405 14.79 -4.05 10.91
CA GLN A 405 14.63 -5.23 10.04
C GLN A 405 13.62 -6.24 10.60
N GLU A 406 13.59 -6.46 11.91
CA GLU A 406 12.61 -7.35 12.57
C GLU A 406 11.19 -6.81 12.46
N ASN A 407 11.01 -5.49 12.59
CA ASN A 407 9.73 -4.83 12.45
C ASN A 407 9.24 -4.89 11.00
N LEU A 408 10.12 -4.65 10.02
CA LEU A 408 9.79 -4.82 8.60
C LEU A 408 9.37 -6.26 8.30
N ARG A 409 10.12 -7.26 8.80
CA ARG A 409 9.78 -8.68 8.64
C ARG A 409 8.45 -9.04 9.29
N SER A 410 8.18 -8.50 10.48
CA SER A 410 6.91 -8.71 11.18
C SER A 410 5.74 -8.11 10.41
N LEU A 411 5.91 -6.90 9.87
CA LEU A 411 4.90 -6.22 9.06
C LEU A 411 4.61 -6.97 7.75
N THR A 412 5.64 -7.36 7.01
CA THR A 412 5.46 -8.10 5.74
C THR A 412 4.81 -9.45 5.97
N ARG A 413 5.20 -10.17 7.03
CA ARG A 413 4.55 -11.43 7.41
C ARG A 413 3.09 -11.22 7.80
N ALA A 414 2.77 -10.15 8.52
CA ALA A 414 1.38 -9.80 8.84
C ALA A 414 0.55 -9.52 7.58
N ILE A 415 1.08 -8.76 6.61
CA ILE A 415 0.42 -8.49 5.32
C ILE A 415 0.22 -9.81 4.54
N ALA A 416 1.23 -10.67 4.48
CA ALA A 416 1.14 -11.95 3.79
C ALA A 416 0.07 -12.88 4.41
N ARG A 417 -0.05 -12.89 5.75
CA ARG A 417 -1.12 -13.59 6.46
C ARG A 417 -2.50 -13.01 6.14
N THR A 418 -2.62 -11.68 6.06
CA THR A 418 -3.86 -11.03 5.62
C THR A 418 -4.23 -11.45 4.20
N TYR A 419 -3.28 -11.56 3.27
CA TYR A 419 -3.56 -12.11 1.94
C TYR A 419 -3.97 -13.58 1.98
N ALA A 420 -3.28 -14.42 2.75
CA ALA A 420 -3.64 -15.83 2.92
C ALA A 420 -5.06 -16.00 3.48
N SER A 421 -5.55 -15.05 4.30
CA SER A 421 -6.91 -15.09 4.87
C SER A 421 -8.02 -15.05 3.81
N THR A 422 -7.72 -14.61 2.57
CA THR A 422 -8.67 -14.68 1.44
C THR A 422 -9.04 -16.10 1.06
N LEU A 423 -8.16 -17.07 1.34
CA LEU A 423 -8.29 -18.49 1.06
C LEU A 423 -8.68 -19.30 2.31
N LYS A 424 -9.00 -18.63 3.42
CA LYS A 424 -9.42 -19.27 4.67
C LYS A 424 -10.74 -20.01 4.47
N PRO A 425 -10.93 -21.22 5.07
CA PRO A 425 -12.16 -21.99 4.90
C PRO A 425 -13.42 -21.17 5.19
N ASP A 426 -13.46 -20.46 6.31
CA ASP A 426 -14.64 -19.68 6.71
C ASP A 426 -14.95 -18.53 5.74
N ALA A 427 -13.93 -17.96 5.10
CA ALA A 427 -14.11 -16.90 4.09
C ALA A 427 -14.64 -17.49 2.78
N LEU A 428 -14.04 -18.59 2.29
CA LEU A 428 -14.45 -19.26 1.05
C LEU A 428 -15.86 -19.85 1.15
N LEU A 429 -16.16 -20.56 2.23
CA LEU A 429 -17.48 -21.17 2.45
C LEU A 429 -18.56 -20.10 2.64
N TYR A 430 -18.24 -18.99 3.29
CA TYR A 430 -19.17 -17.87 3.40
C TYR A 430 -19.48 -17.26 2.03
N ARG A 431 -18.46 -17.01 1.21
CA ARG A 431 -18.64 -16.53 -0.16
C ARG A 431 -19.49 -17.48 -1.00
N ARG A 432 -19.22 -18.78 -0.93
CA ARG A 432 -20.04 -19.82 -1.58
C ARG A 432 -21.49 -19.75 -1.13
N SER A 433 -21.75 -19.65 0.18
CA SER A 433 -23.10 -19.53 0.75
C SER A 433 -23.87 -18.26 0.31
N LYS A 434 -23.15 -17.26 -0.20
CA LYS A 434 -23.69 -15.99 -0.71
C LYS A 434 -23.71 -15.91 -2.24
N GLY A 435 -23.30 -16.96 -2.95
CA GLY A 435 -23.18 -16.93 -4.41
C GLY A 435 -22.05 -16.02 -4.92
N LEU A 436 -21.03 -15.79 -4.10
CA LEU A 436 -19.89 -14.90 -4.38
C LEU A 436 -18.57 -15.66 -4.59
N GLU A 437 -18.62 -16.96 -4.90
CA GLU A 437 -17.43 -17.77 -5.14
C GLU A 437 -16.69 -17.37 -6.43
N ASP A 438 -17.42 -16.96 -7.46
CA ASP A 438 -16.83 -16.49 -8.72
C ASP A 438 -16.43 -15.02 -8.70
N TYR A 439 -16.84 -14.27 -7.68
CA TYR A 439 -16.41 -12.89 -7.51
C TYR A 439 -14.88 -12.82 -7.37
N ASP A 440 -14.24 -11.89 -8.07
CA ASP A 440 -12.81 -11.68 -7.97
C ASP A 440 -12.49 -10.88 -6.69
N GLU A 441 -12.18 -11.59 -5.60
CA GLU A 441 -11.91 -10.96 -4.30
C GLU A 441 -10.53 -10.30 -4.29
N ARG A 442 -10.55 -8.98 -4.48
CA ARG A 442 -9.36 -8.14 -4.50
C ARG A 442 -9.10 -7.55 -3.11
N MET A 443 -8.28 -8.23 -2.33
CA MET A 443 -7.95 -7.82 -0.97
C MET A 443 -6.98 -6.63 -0.96
N ALA A 444 -7.45 -5.48 -0.51
CA ALA A 444 -6.58 -4.39 -0.08
C ALA A 444 -6.19 -4.58 1.39
N VAL A 445 -5.16 -3.85 1.84
CA VAL A 445 -4.72 -3.92 3.24
C VAL A 445 -4.65 -2.52 3.83
N LEU A 446 -5.24 -2.37 5.02
CA LEU A 446 -5.19 -1.17 5.85
C LEU A 446 -4.13 -1.38 6.94
N ILE A 447 -3.09 -0.56 6.91
CA ILE A 447 -2.06 -0.49 7.96
C ILE A 447 -2.39 0.74 8.82
N GLN A 448 -2.58 0.55 10.12
CA GLN A 448 -3.06 1.60 11.00
C GLN A 448 -2.28 1.62 12.31
N VAL A 449 -1.94 2.80 12.81
CA VAL A 449 -1.32 2.94 14.14
C VAL A 449 -2.34 2.57 15.21
N VAL A 450 -1.98 1.65 16.10
CA VAL A 450 -2.84 1.20 17.19
C VAL A 450 -3.05 2.36 18.17
N GLN A 451 -4.30 2.58 18.56
CA GLN A 451 -4.64 3.59 19.55
C GLN A 451 -4.62 2.99 20.95
N GLY A 452 -3.96 3.68 21.87
CA GLY A 452 -3.78 3.24 23.23
C GLY A 452 -2.67 4.04 23.91
N GLU A 453 -2.43 3.72 25.17
CA GLU A 453 -1.38 4.31 25.99
C GLU A 453 -0.55 3.21 26.63
N ARG A 454 0.66 3.57 27.08
CA ARG A 454 1.51 2.65 27.82
C ARG A 454 0.98 2.51 29.25
N PHE A 455 0.75 1.28 29.67
CA PHE A 455 0.37 0.90 31.03
C PHE A 455 1.39 -0.15 31.52
N GLY A 456 2.39 0.31 32.29
CA GLY A 456 3.52 -0.54 32.68
C GLY A 456 4.28 -1.06 31.46
N ASN A 457 4.30 -2.38 31.30
CA ASN A 457 4.92 -3.10 30.17
C ASN A 457 3.97 -3.35 29.00
N TYR A 458 2.73 -2.88 29.11
CA TYR A 458 1.69 -3.11 28.13
C TYR A 458 1.32 -1.84 27.37
N PHE A 459 0.78 -2.00 26.17
CA PHE A 459 0.15 -0.93 25.39
C PHE A 459 -1.30 -1.30 25.09
N LEU A 460 -2.23 -0.47 25.57
CA LEU A 460 -3.66 -0.70 25.43
C LEU A 460 -4.45 0.61 25.63
N PRO A 461 -5.65 0.74 25.05
CA PRO A 461 -6.56 1.81 25.40
C PRO A 461 -7.26 1.50 26.73
N HIS A 462 -7.59 2.55 27.50
CA HIS A 462 -8.37 2.44 28.73
C HIS A 462 -9.82 1.98 28.49
N GLY A 463 -10.31 2.10 27.25
CA GLY A 463 -11.57 1.52 26.83
C GLY A 463 -11.65 1.44 25.31
N ALA A 464 -12.26 0.37 24.82
CA ALA A 464 -12.57 0.21 23.39
C ALA A 464 -13.95 -0.43 23.24
N GLY A 465 -14.53 -0.34 22.05
CA GLY A 465 -15.85 -0.90 21.84
C GLY A 465 -16.38 -0.82 20.43
N VAL A 466 -17.60 -1.34 20.28
CA VAL A 466 -18.40 -1.22 19.05
C VAL A 466 -19.74 -0.59 19.43
N ALA A 467 -20.17 0.39 18.62
CA ALA A 467 -21.47 1.05 18.75
C ALA A 467 -22.39 0.68 17.59
N PHE A 468 -23.69 0.57 17.89
CA PHE A 468 -24.73 0.28 16.91
C PHE A 468 -25.83 1.33 17.04
N SER A 469 -26.22 1.92 15.91
CA SER A 469 -27.28 2.95 15.86
C SER A 469 -28.67 2.41 16.18
N ARG A 470 -28.86 1.08 16.22
CA ARG A 470 -30.09 0.45 16.69
C ARG A 470 -29.81 -0.67 17.67
N ASN A 471 -30.59 -0.73 18.74
CA ASN A 471 -30.51 -1.79 19.74
C ASN A 471 -31.46 -2.94 19.41
N LEU A 472 -30.91 -4.06 18.94
CA LEU A 472 -31.64 -5.31 18.73
C LEU A 472 -31.72 -6.18 20.00
N TYR A 473 -30.93 -5.86 21.02
CA TYR A 473 -30.84 -6.57 22.30
C TYR A 473 -31.52 -5.76 23.40
N ARG A 474 -32.86 -5.84 23.46
CA ARG A 474 -33.66 -5.17 24.50
C ARG A 474 -33.96 -6.13 25.63
N TRP A 475 -33.09 -6.16 26.65
CA TRP A 475 -33.28 -6.98 27.84
C TRP A 475 -34.33 -6.40 28.81
N ALA A 476 -34.75 -5.15 28.61
CA ALA A 476 -35.81 -4.50 29.38
C ALA A 476 -36.75 -3.70 28.47
N PRO A 477 -38.05 -3.61 28.81
CA PRO A 477 -39.06 -2.97 27.95
C PRO A 477 -38.84 -1.47 27.74
N GLN A 478 -38.25 -0.75 28.72
CA GLN A 478 -37.94 0.68 28.58
C GLN A 478 -36.84 0.99 27.56
N ILE A 479 -36.04 0.00 27.13
CA ILE A 479 -34.93 0.23 26.21
C ILE A 479 -35.48 0.61 24.83
N ARG A 480 -35.18 1.84 24.41
CA ARG A 480 -35.54 2.34 23.08
C ARG A 480 -34.62 1.74 22.02
N LYS A 481 -35.20 1.12 21.01
CA LYS A 481 -34.47 0.48 19.90
C LYS A 481 -33.71 1.52 19.07
N GLU A 482 -34.31 2.69 18.88
CA GLU A 482 -33.82 3.76 18.00
C GLU A 482 -32.65 4.52 18.59
N ALA A 483 -32.40 4.39 19.90
CA ALA A 483 -31.28 5.05 20.56
C ALA A 483 -29.94 4.31 20.38
N GLY A 484 -29.96 3.04 19.96
CA GLY A 484 -28.73 2.26 19.78
C GLY A 484 -28.19 1.64 21.08
N PHE A 485 -27.06 0.94 20.95
CA PHE A 485 -26.32 0.34 22.06
C PHE A 485 -24.83 0.24 21.76
N THR A 486 -24.02 0.08 22.81
CA THR A 486 -22.58 -0.17 22.69
C THR A 486 -22.17 -1.45 23.42
N ARG A 487 -21.09 -2.06 22.93
CA ARG A 487 -20.34 -3.14 23.57
C ARG A 487 -18.98 -2.56 23.95
N LEU A 488 -18.69 -2.43 25.24
CA LEU A 488 -17.46 -1.84 25.74
C LEU A 488 -16.59 -2.90 26.42
N VAL A 489 -15.28 -2.77 26.26
CA VAL A 489 -14.25 -3.60 26.90
C VAL A 489 -13.12 -2.72 27.40
N TRP A 490 -12.41 -3.20 28.42
CA TRP A 490 -11.08 -2.69 28.75
C TRP A 490 -10.04 -3.34 27.83
N GLY A 491 -9.06 -2.55 27.40
CA GLY A 491 -8.04 -2.95 26.43
C GLY A 491 -8.51 -2.89 24.98
N LEU A 492 -7.82 -3.60 24.10
CA LEU A 492 -8.07 -3.57 22.66
C LEU A 492 -9.49 -4.05 22.31
N GLY A 493 -10.08 -3.42 21.28
CA GLY A 493 -11.49 -3.64 20.91
C GLY A 493 -11.82 -4.99 20.26
N THR A 494 -10.86 -5.91 20.15
CA THR A 494 -11.03 -7.25 19.58
C THR A 494 -12.17 -8.03 20.25
N ARG A 495 -12.22 -8.00 21.59
CA ARG A 495 -13.28 -8.65 22.41
C ARG A 495 -14.65 -7.99 22.32
N ALA A 496 -14.71 -6.72 21.90
CA ALA A 496 -15.99 -6.07 21.62
C ALA A 496 -16.58 -6.51 20.27
N VAL A 497 -15.73 -6.87 19.31
CA VAL A 497 -16.13 -7.37 18.00
C VAL A 497 -16.45 -8.86 18.09
N ASP A 498 -15.46 -9.65 18.47
CA ASP A 498 -15.55 -11.10 18.53
C ASP A 498 -16.40 -11.57 19.71
N ARG A 499 -17.04 -12.73 19.57
CA ARG A 499 -17.78 -13.37 20.67
C ARG A 499 -16.94 -14.52 21.18
N GLN A 500 -16.44 -14.39 22.41
CA GLN A 500 -15.81 -15.49 23.12
C GLN A 500 -16.81 -16.09 24.11
N ALA A 501 -16.81 -17.42 24.24
CA ALA A 501 -17.85 -18.13 25.00
C ALA A 501 -17.86 -17.79 26.51
N ASN A 502 -16.71 -17.42 27.08
CA ASN A 502 -16.51 -17.24 28.52
C ASN A 502 -15.97 -15.84 28.89
N ASP A 503 -16.20 -14.83 28.06
CA ASP A 503 -15.80 -13.45 28.35
C ASP A 503 -16.80 -12.45 27.78
N PHE A 504 -17.19 -11.45 28.57
CA PHE A 504 -18.38 -10.65 28.30
C PHE A 504 -18.05 -9.15 28.24
N PRO A 505 -18.31 -8.47 27.11
CA PRO A 505 -18.22 -7.02 27.06
C PRO A 505 -19.37 -6.39 27.86
N ARG A 506 -19.13 -5.19 28.40
CA ARG A 506 -20.18 -4.39 29.03
C ARG A 506 -21.14 -3.90 27.96
N LEU A 507 -22.39 -4.37 28.01
CA LEU A 507 -23.47 -3.86 27.17
C LEU A 507 -24.02 -2.57 27.77
N VAL A 508 -24.12 -1.51 26.95
CA VAL A 508 -24.70 -0.23 27.35
C VAL A 508 -25.81 0.14 26.38
N ALA A 509 -27.06 0.14 26.87
CA ALA A 509 -28.18 0.68 26.11
C ALA A 509 -28.10 2.21 26.15
N LEU A 510 -27.90 2.88 25.02
CA LEU A 510 -27.72 4.33 24.99
C LEU A 510 -28.94 5.11 25.47
N SER A 511 -30.14 4.50 25.40
CA SER A 511 -31.34 5.10 25.99
C SER A 511 -31.36 5.07 27.53
N HIS A 512 -30.68 4.12 28.15
CA HIS A 512 -30.65 3.90 29.60
C HIS A 512 -29.26 3.37 30.02
N PRO A 513 -28.20 4.21 30.01
CA PRO A 513 -26.82 3.73 30.14
C PRO A 513 -26.49 3.02 31.45
N HIS A 514 -27.21 3.36 32.53
CA HIS A 514 -27.03 2.76 33.85
C HIS A 514 -27.80 1.44 34.04
N LEU A 515 -28.68 1.08 33.11
CA LEU A 515 -29.46 -0.15 33.20
C LEU A 515 -28.58 -1.36 32.86
N GLN A 516 -28.58 -2.36 33.74
CA GLN A 516 -27.84 -3.60 33.53
C GLN A 516 -28.79 -4.75 33.10
N PRO A 517 -28.27 -5.80 32.46
CA PRO A 517 -29.06 -7.01 32.20
C PRO A 517 -29.42 -7.78 33.49
N ASP A 518 -28.51 -7.78 34.46
CA ASP A 518 -28.63 -8.52 35.72
C ASP A 518 -28.40 -7.59 36.92
N ASP A 519 -29.16 -7.80 38.00
CA ASP A 519 -29.02 -7.04 39.25
C ASP A 519 -28.28 -7.82 40.35
N ALA A 520 -28.19 -9.15 40.22
CA ALA A 520 -27.55 -10.00 41.22
C ALA A 520 -26.01 -9.87 41.15
N PRO A 521 -25.30 -9.61 42.27
CA PRO A 521 -23.84 -9.44 42.27
C PRO A 521 -23.06 -10.62 41.66
N GLU A 522 -23.53 -11.85 41.89
CA GLU A 522 -22.92 -13.07 41.35
C GLU A 522 -23.04 -13.13 39.83
N SER A 523 -24.22 -12.78 39.28
CA SER A 523 -24.45 -12.70 37.83
C SER A 523 -23.61 -11.60 37.21
N ILE A 524 -23.57 -10.41 37.82
CA ILE A 524 -22.74 -9.29 37.33
C ILE A 524 -21.27 -9.70 37.25
N ARG A 525 -20.74 -10.35 38.30
CA ARG A 525 -19.36 -10.85 38.31
C ARG A 525 -19.15 -11.91 37.22
N ARG A 526 -20.05 -12.88 37.10
CA ARG A 526 -19.95 -13.97 36.12
C ARG A 526 -20.02 -13.47 34.67
N TYR A 527 -20.84 -12.46 34.41
CA TYR A 527 -21.06 -11.87 33.09
C TYR A 527 -20.28 -10.57 32.89
N SER A 528 -19.13 -10.44 33.56
CA SER A 528 -18.18 -9.34 33.37
C SER A 528 -16.93 -9.82 32.62
N GLN A 529 -16.22 -8.87 32.02
CA GLN A 529 -14.95 -9.14 31.36
C GLN A 529 -13.93 -9.69 32.37
N GLN A 530 -13.28 -10.79 32.02
CA GLN A 530 -12.24 -11.47 32.81
C GLN A 530 -10.86 -11.36 32.19
N VAL A 531 -10.79 -11.16 30.87
CA VAL A 531 -9.55 -11.15 30.09
C VAL A 531 -9.44 -9.85 29.31
N VAL A 532 -8.26 -9.26 29.30
CA VAL A 532 -7.94 -8.05 28.55
C VAL A 532 -7.02 -8.39 27.38
N ASP A 533 -7.34 -7.88 26.19
CA ASP A 533 -6.47 -7.95 25.03
C ASP A 533 -5.60 -6.70 25.00
N LEU A 534 -4.29 -6.89 24.87
CA LEU A 534 -3.28 -5.83 24.93
C LEU A 534 -2.06 -6.19 24.08
N ILE A 535 -1.15 -5.23 23.96
CA ILE A 535 0.16 -5.46 23.35
C ILE A 535 1.20 -5.53 24.47
N ASP A 536 1.90 -6.66 24.60
CA ASP A 536 3.04 -6.82 25.49
C ASP A 536 4.28 -6.26 24.81
N LEU A 537 4.77 -5.12 25.32
CA LEU A 537 5.89 -4.40 24.72
C LEU A 537 7.22 -5.09 24.98
N GLU A 538 7.36 -5.83 26.10
CA GLU A 538 8.59 -6.57 26.42
C GLU A 538 8.70 -7.84 25.57
N LYS A 539 7.59 -8.58 25.44
CA LYS A 539 7.55 -9.78 24.60
C LYS A 539 7.40 -9.46 23.11
N ASN A 540 7.11 -8.21 22.77
CA ASN A 540 6.88 -7.74 21.40
C ASN A 540 5.76 -8.55 20.70
N GLU A 541 4.69 -8.89 21.42
CA GLU A 541 3.55 -9.67 20.90
C GLU A 541 2.18 -9.11 21.34
N PHE A 542 1.12 -9.52 20.63
CA PHE A 542 -0.25 -9.35 21.12
C PHE A 542 -0.56 -10.44 22.15
N SER A 543 -1.17 -10.07 23.27
CA SER A 543 -1.49 -11.00 24.35
C SER A 543 -2.91 -10.80 24.89
N SER A 544 -3.52 -11.91 25.29
CA SER A 544 -4.77 -11.93 26.06
C SER A 544 -4.47 -12.38 27.49
N LEU A 545 -4.57 -11.49 28.46
CA LEU A 545 -4.18 -11.75 29.85
C LEU A 545 -5.35 -11.58 30.81
N PRO A 546 -5.44 -12.36 31.90
CA PRO A 546 -6.43 -12.12 32.95
C PRO A 546 -6.29 -10.71 33.55
N ILE A 547 -7.41 -10.01 33.71
CA ILE A 547 -7.46 -8.62 34.20
C ILE A 547 -6.68 -8.43 35.51
N HIS A 548 -6.81 -9.36 36.45
CA HIS A 548 -6.15 -9.29 37.76
C HIS A 548 -4.61 -9.41 37.69
N GLN A 549 -4.06 -9.97 36.62
CA GLN A 549 -2.61 -10.02 36.41
C GLN A 549 -2.12 -8.66 35.91
N VAL A 550 -2.85 -8.07 34.96
CA VAL A 550 -2.53 -6.75 34.38
C VAL A 550 -2.70 -5.64 35.41
N LEU A 551 -3.68 -5.70 36.30
CA LEU A 551 -3.84 -4.69 37.36
C LEU A 551 -2.74 -4.74 38.45
N LYS A 552 -1.96 -5.82 38.51
CA LYS A 552 -0.88 -6.00 39.49
C LYS A 552 0.51 -5.66 38.93
N SER A 553 0.63 -5.42 37.63
CA SER A 553 1.90 -5.18 36.93
C SER A 553 2.41 -3.76 37.09
#